data_AF-U5HKA6-F1
#
_entry.id   AF-U5HKA6-F1
#
_cell.length_a   1.000
_cell.length_b   1.000
_cell.length_c   1.000
_cell.angle_alpha   90.00
_cell.angle_beta   90.00
_cell.angle_gamma   90.00
#
_symmetry.space_group_name_H-M   'P 1'
#
loop_
_entity.id
_entity.type
_entity.pdbx_description
1 polymer ?
#
loop_
_entity_poly.entity_id
_entity_poly.type
_entity_poly.pdbx_seq_one_letter_code
_entity_poly.pdbx_strand_id
1 'polypeptide(L)'
;MERFGFLYLVVVFTICTRLSSACTCDFPHPQNKFCSADFVVKATIMEEKLEFGEDVDFPLMKHYKIQYKKRDILKGEHLLGSQNEAVIKTSGTCPG
;
A
#
# COMPACT_ATOMS: atom_id res chain seq x y z
N MET A 1 -40.57 3.03 24.53
CA MET A 1 -40.04 3.49 23.22
C MET A 1 -38.58 3.95 23.29
N GLU A 2 -38.09 4.45 24.43
CA GLU A 2 -36.71 4.97 24.58
C GLU A 2 -35.60 3.91 24.42
N ARG A 3 -35.86 2.67 24.83
CA ARG A 3 -34.90 1.56 24.81
C ARG A 3 -34.52 1.10 23.39
N PHE A 4 -35.45 1.20 22.44
CA PHE A 4 -35.20 0.87 21.03
C PHE A 4 -34.39 1.96 20.31
N GLY A 5 -34.59 3.23 20.67
CA GLY A 5 -33.79 4.34 20.14
C GLY A 5 -32.33 4.25 20.55
N PHE A 6 -32.06 3.86 21.81
CA PHE A 6 -30.70 3.65 22.30
C PHE A 6 -29.98 2.51 21.57
N LEU A 7 -30.65 1.35 21.38
CA LEU A 7 -30.09 0.22 20.63
C LEU A 7 -29.79 0.58 19.18
N TYR A 8 -30.69 1.32 18.53
CA TYR A 8 -30.48 1.78 17.16
C TYR A 8 -29.27 2.72 17.05
N LEU A 9 -29.12 3.65 18.00
CA LEU A 9 -27.96 4.54 18.07
C LEU A 9 -26.65 3.77 18.23
N VAL A 10 -26.61 2.76 19.11
CA VAL A 10 -25.42 1.93 19.32
C VAL A 10 -25.04 1.19 18.04
N VAL A 11 -26.02 0.60 17.35
CA VAL A 11 -25.78 -0.12 16.07
C VAL A 11 -25.22 0.83 15.01
N VAL A 12 -25.82 2.00 14.83
CA VAL A 12 -25.34 3.01 13.86
C VAL A 12 -23.91 3.46 14.21
N PHE A 13 -23.63 3.73 15.48
CA PHE A 13 -22.30 4.17 15.93
C PHE A 13 -21.23 3.08 15.70
N THR A 14 -21.57 1.81 15.93
CA THR A 14 -20.66 0.67 15.65
C THR A 14 -20.40 0.48 14.16
N ILE A 15 -21.38 0.77 13.29
CA ILE A 15 -21.20 0.69 11.83
C ILE A 15 -20.32 1.84 11.35
N CYS A 16 -20.58 3.07 11.81
CA CYS A 16 -19.79 4.25 11.42
C CYS A 16 -18.32 4.16 11.85
N THR A 17 -18.03 3.62 13.03
CA THR A 17 -16.65 3.45 13.50
C THR A 17 -15.87 2.38 12.72
N ARG A 18 -16.55 1.39 12.12
CA ARG A 18 -15.93 0.37 11.26
C ARG A 18 -15.63 0.87 9.85
N LEU A 19 -16.35 1.88 9.37
CA LEU A 19 -16.20 2.45 8.01
C LEU A 19 -15.07 3.48 7.89
N SER A 20 -14.49 3.95 9.00
CA SER A 20 -13.58 5.11 9.01
C SER A 20 -12.10 4.78 8.82
N SER A 21 -11.72 3.53 8.57
CA SER A 21 -10.31 3.15 8.39
C SER A 21 -9.81 3.44 6.96
N ALA A 22 -9.88 4.70 6.52
CA ALA A 22 -9.22 5.14 5.29
C ALA A 22 -7.75 5.48 5.56
N CYS A 23 -6.83 5.06 4.68
CA CYS A 23 -5.44 5.52 4.73
C CYS A 23 -5.39 7.03 4.61
N THR A 24 -4.79 7.68 5.59
CA THR A 24 -4.33 9.06 5.44
C THR A 24 -2.82 9.01 5.24
N CYS A 25 -2.38 9.43 4.05
CA CYS A 25 -0.96 9.52 3.72
C CYS A 25 -0.58 10.99 3.60
N ASP A 26 0.56 11.36 4.18
CA ASP A 26 1.18 12.64 3.86
C ASP A 26 1.71 12.60 2.42
N PHE A 27 1.52 13.70 1.69
CA PHE A 27 2.03 13.89 0.32
C PHE A 27 3.25 14.82 0.35
N PRO A 28 4.44 14.34 0.74
CA PRO A 28 5.63 15.17 0.76
C PRO A 28 6.05 15.57 -0.66
N HIS A 29 6.72 16.74 -0.74
CA HIS A 29 7.28 17.27 -1.98
C HIS A 29 8.14 16.21 -2.70
N PRO A 30 8.18 16.15 -4.04
CA PRO A 30 8.92 15.12 -4.78
C PRO A 30 10.40 15.02 -4.39
N GLN A 31 11.04 16.16 -4.10
CA GLN A 31 12.42 16.19 -3.61
C GLN A 31 12.56 15.47 -2.26
N ASN A 32 11.61 15.65 -1.35
CA ASN A 32 11.63 14.98 -0.04
C ASN A 32 11.43 13.47 -0.21
N LYS A 33 10.50 13.04 -1.08
CA LYS A 33 10.33 11.61 -1.41
C LYS A 33 11.60 10.99 -1.98
N PHE A 34 12.27 11.72 -2.88
CA PHE A 34 13.53 11.27 -3.48
C PHE A 34 14.65 11.16 -2.44
N CYS A 35 14.78 12.17 -1.57
CA CYS A 35 15.80 12.19 -0.52
C CYS A 35 15.58 11.11 0.54
N SER A 36 14.34 10.83 0.93
CA SER A 36 14.01 9.86 1.98
C SER A 36 13.96 8.40 1.50
N ALA A 37 13.80 8.15 0.19
CA ALA A 37 13.73 6.78 -0.33
C ALA A 37 15.10 6.08 -0.37
N ASP A 38 15.16 4.78 -0.10
CA ASP A 38 16.40 4.01 -0.21
C ASP A 38 16.84 3.82 -1.68
N PHE A 39 15.87 3.63 -2.56
CA PHE A 39 16.08 3.56 -4.00
C PHE A 39 14.96 4.26 -4.78
N VAL A 40 15.29 4.68 -6.00
CA VAL A 40 14.35 5.30 -6.93
C VAL A 40 14.63 4.75 -8.32
N VAL A 41 13.62 4.17 -8.96
CA VAL A 41 13.78 3.50 -10.26
C VAL A 41 12.56 3.77 -11.14
N LYS A 42 12.79 3.91 -12.44
CA LYS A 42 11.73 3.85 -13.46
C LYS A 42 11.67 2.42 -14.01
N ALA A 43 10.53 1.77 -13.82
CA ALA A 43 10.33 0.37 -14.15
C ALA A 43 8.94 0.13 -14.77
N THR A 44 8.81 -1.00 -15.47
CA THR A 44 7.54 -1.49 -15.99
C THR A 44 7.05 -2.63 -15.11
N ILE A 45 5.78 -2.60 -14.70
CA ILE A 45 5.16 -3.69 -13.94
C ILE A 45 4.83 -4.82 -14.92
N MET A 46 5.36 -6.02 -14.65
CA MET A 46 5.14 -7.23 -15.44
C MET A 46 4.05 -8.12 -14.84
N GLU A 47 4.01 -8.23 -13.52
CA GLU A 47 3.06 -9.06 -12.80
C GLU A 47 2.69 -8.40 -11.46
N GLU A 48 1.41 -8.47 -11.10
CA GLU A 48 0.89 -8.06 -9.78
C GLU A 48 0.25 -9.28 -9.12
N LYS A 49 0.75 -9.65 -7.93
CA LYS A 49 0.16 -10.70 -7.08
C LYS A 49 -0.32 -10.08 -5.79
N LEU A 50 -1.51 -10.49 -5.38
CA LEU A 50 -2.14 -10.09 -4.13
C LEU A 50 -1.97 -11.22 -3.12
N GLU A 51 -1.42 -10.93 -1.96
CA GLU A 51 -1.37 -11.86 -0.84
C GLU A 51 -2.44 -11.47 0.18
N PHE A 52 -3.39 -12.38 0.39
CA PHE A 52 -4.47 -12.26 1.36
C PHE A 52 -4.10 -13.03 2.64
N GLY A 53 -4.44 -12.48 3.80
CA GLY A 53 -4.30 -13.20 5.07
C GLY A 53 -5.42 -14.23 5.23
N GLU A 54 -5.21 -15.25 6.08
CA GLU A 54 -6.14 -16.37 6.26
C GLU A 54 -7.57 -15.96 6.67
N ASP A 55 -7.77 -14.75 7.22
CA ASP A 55 -9.07 -14.24 7.69
C ASP A 55 -9.37 -12.79 7.26
N VAL A 56 -8.82 -12.33 6.13
CA VAL A 56 -9.01 -10.94 5.67
C VAL A 56 -9.38 -10.87 4.19
N ASP A 57 -10.55 -10.29 3.90
CA ASP A 57 -11.04 -10.07 2.52
C ASP A 57 -10.25 -9.00 1.74
N PHE A 58 -9.23 -8.41 2.37
CA PHE A 58 -8.38 -7.39 1.77
C PHE A 58 -6.95 -7.90 1.66
N PRO A 59 -6.26 -7.64 0.54
CA PRO A 59 -4.87 -8.02 0.41
C PRO A 59 -4.07 -7.34 1.52
N LEU A 60 -3.19 -8.07 2.19
CA LEU A 60 -2.26 -7.52 3.18
C LEU A 60 -0.97 -7.03 2.52
N MET A 61 -0.61 -7.68 1.41
CA MET A 61 0.59 -7.38 0.64
C MET A 61 0.31 -7.43 -0.86
N LYS A 62 0.97 -6.54 -1.59
CA LYS A 62 1.05 -6.58 -3.04
C LYS A 62 2.48 -6.85 -3.48
N HIS A 63 2.64 -7.85 -4.33
CA HIS A 63 3.91 -8.27 -4.91
C HIS A 63 3.93 -7.86 -6.38
N TYR A 64 4.84 -6.95 -6.72
CA TYR A 64 5.06 -6.49 -8.07
C TYR A 64 6.33 -7.12 -8.64
N LYS A 65 6.21 -7.88 -9.73
CA LYS A 65 7.35 -8.22 -10.55
C LYS A 65 7.59 -7.06 -11.52
N ILE A 66 8.73 -6.39 -11.39
CA ILE A 66 9.07 -5.24 -12.22
C ILE A 66 10.27 -5.54 -13.12
N GLN A 67 10.26 -4.91 -14.30
CA GLN A 67 11.38 -4.91 -15.23
C GLN A 67 11.94 -3.49 -15.35
N TYR A 68 13.26 -3.35 -15.24
CA TYR A 68 13.94 -2.05 -15.33
C TYR A 68 15.27 -2.18 -16.08
N LYS A 69 15.79 -1.06 -16.57
CA LYS A 69 17.12 -0.98 -17.16
C LYS A 69 18.05 -0.26 -16.19
N LYS A 70 19.33 -0.62 -16.21
CA LYS A 70 20.35 -0.01 -15.34
C LYS A 70 20.36 1.53 -15.38
N ARG A 71 20.18 2.12 -16.58
CA ARG A 71 20.12 3.58 -16.79
C ARG A 71 18.92 4.27 -16.15
N ASP A 72 17.88 3.50 -15.85
CA ASP A 72 16.59 3.98 -15.32
C ASP A 72 16.57 3.91 -13.78
N ILE A 73 17.69 3.53 -13.15
CA ILE A 73 17.92 3.65 -11.71
C ILE A 73 18.41 5.06 -11.41
N LEU A 74 17.66 5.80 -10.60
CA LEU A 74 17.95 7.17 -10.22
C LEU A 74 18.62 7.28 -8.84
N LYS A 75 18.42 6.29 -7.97
CA LYS A 75 19.02 6.19 -6.63
C LYS A 75 19.07 4.73 -6.17
N GLY A 76 20.08 4.36 -5.39
CA GLY A 76 20.11 3.07 -4.68
C GLY A 76 20.47 1.85 -5.53
N GLU A 77 21.31 2.02 -6.58
CA GLU A 77 21.72 0.93 -7.49
C GLU A 77 22.22 -0.34 -6.76
N HIS A 78 22.96 -0.16 -5.66
CA HIS A 78 23.49 -1.26 -4.86
C HIS A 78 22.41 -2.14 -4.20
N LEU A 79 21.17 -1.66 -4.05
CA LEU A 79 20.05 -2.38 -3.44
C LEU A 79 19.23 -3.18 -4.47
N LEU A 80 19.17 -2.71 -5.72
CA LEU A 80 18.42 -3.39 -6.79
C LEU A 80 19.24 -4.51 -7.46
N GLY A 81 20.57 -4.45 -7.36
CA GLY A 81 21.47 -5.44 -7.97
C GLY A 81 21.63 -5.25 -9.49
N SER A 82 22.29 -6.21 -10.13
CA SER A 82 22.65 -6.13 -11.57
C SER A 82 21.68 -6.88 -12.50
N GLN A 83 20.52 -7.32 -11.99
CA GLN A 83 19.51 -8.02 -12.79
C GLN A 83 18.50 -7.02 -13.36
N ASN A 84 17.91 -7.30 -14.53
CA ASN A 84 16.91 -6.40 -15.14
C ASN A 84 15.50 -6.58 -14.54
N GLU A 85 15.36 -7.41 -13.52
CA GLU A 85 14.10 -7.76 -12.86
C GLU A 85 14.25 -7.66 -11.35
N ALA A 86 13.19 -7.22 -10.67
CA ALA A 86 13.10 -7.25 -9.22
C ALA A 86 11.65 -7.54 -8.78
N VAL A 87 11.52 -8.11 -7.59
CA VAL A 87 10.21 -8.29 -6.94
C VAL A 87 10.10 -7.28 -5.81
N ILE A 88 9.16 -6.35 -5.93
CA ILE A 88 8.87 -5.34 -4.92
C ILE A 88 7.66 -5.78 -4.13
N LYS A 89 7.79 -5.79 -2.80
CA LYS A 89 6.69 -6.03 -1.88
C LYS A 89 6.24 -4.70 -1.29
N THR A 90 4.95 -4.43 -1.35
CA THR A 90 4.36 -3.26 -0.70
C THR A 90 3.33 -3.72 0.31
N SER A 91 3.45 -3.23 1.54
CA SER A 91 2.44 -3.36 2.59
C SER A 91 1.65 -2.04 2.67
N GLY A 92 0.36 -2.11 2.97
CA GLY A 92 -0.49 -0.93 3.11
C GLY A 92 -1.58 -0.79 2.06
N THR A 93 -2.17 -1.90 1.63
CA THR A 93 -3.49 -1.88 1.00
C THR A 93 -4.52 -1.50 2.06
N CYS A 94 -4.82 -0.20 2.13
CA CYS A 94 -5.95 0.26 2.89
C CYS A 94 -7.24 -0.34 2.32
N PRO A 95 -8.19 -0.78 3.18
CA PRO A 95 -9.47 -1.27 2.71
C PRO A 95 -10.15 -0.13 1.93
N GLY A 96 -10.46 -0.39 0.67
CA GLY A 96 -11.20 0.53 -0.20
C GLY A 96 -12.68 0.58 0.13
#